data_AF-A0A7Z9ML50-F1
#
_entry.id   AF-A0A7Z9ML50-F1
#
_cell.length_a   1.000
_cell.length_b   1.000
_cell.length_c   1.000
_cell.angle_alpha   90.00
_cell.angle_beta   90.00
_cell.angle_gamma   90.00
#
_symmetry.space_group_name_H-M   'P 1'
#
loop_
_entity.id
_entity.type
_entity.pdbx_description
1 polymer ?
#
loop_
_entity_poly.entity_id
_entity_poly.type
_entity_poly.pdbx_seq_one_letter_code
_entity_poly.pdbx_strand_id
1 'polypeptide(L)'
;MKSTENFCLQRRVLESFVILGILAVAFSCSGESQIEQPTPLFGEMTIDYPLNLWDQDIEGETLLRVRVTETGAVDSVEIFGFSGYRAFDSAAVAGATGLLFNPATRDGKRIGVWVTLPVQFSKRPLPDTEN
;
A
#
# COMPACT_ATOMS: atom_id res chain seq x y z
N MET A 1 -23.01 14.40 12.80
CA MET A 1 -22.68 13.25 11.92
C MET A 1 -22.08 13.80 10.63
N LYS A 2 -20.89 13.29 10.27
CA LYS A 2 -20.07 13.55 9.05
C LYS A 2 -19.49 14.97 8.96
N SER A 3 -18.40 15.22 9.69
CA SER A 3 -17.01 15.04 9.22
C SER A 3 -16.61 16.07 8.14
N THR A 4 -16.65 17.32 8.58
CA THR A 4 -15.57 18.31 8.46
C THR A 4 -14.16 17.67 8.41
N GLU A 5 -13.14 18.19 7.75
CA GLU A 5 -12.94 19.44 7.02
C GLU A 5 -11.66 19.30 6.19
N ASN A 6 -11.77 19.56 4.89
CA ASN A 6 -10.64 19.97 4.06
C ASN A 6 -10.27 21.41 4.44
N PHE A 7 -9.38 21.64 5.39
CA PHE A 7 -8.90 23.00 5.67
C PHE A 7 -7.49 22.99 6.24
N CYS A 8 -6.50 22.92 5.34
CA CYS A 8 -5.15 23.39 5.61
C CYS A 8 -4.51 23.98 4.34
N LEU A 9 -5.30 24.67 3.52
CA LEU A 9 -4.78 25.55 2.47
C LEU A 9 -5.52 26.88 2.51
N GLN A 10 -4.74 27.97 2.43
CA GLN A 10 -5.14 29.38 2.42
C GLN A 10 -5.58 29.93 3.78
N ARG A 11 -5.10 31.08 4.26
CA ARG A 11 -4.56 32.24 3.55
C ARG A 11 -3.83 33.11 4.58
N ARG A 12 -2.62 33.56 4.25
CA ARG A 12 -2.04 34.80 4.78
C ARG A 12 -3.09 35.91 4.67
N VAL A 13 -3.46 36.52 5.78
CA VAL A 13 -3.98 37.89 5.76
C VAL A 13 -3.40 38.62 6.96
N LEU A 14 -2.42 39.46 6.64
CA LEU A 14 -2.10 40.70 7.33
C LEU A 14 -3.42 41.43 7.59
N GLU A 15 -3.64 41.92 8.82
CA GLU A 15 -4.25 43.23 9.12
C GLU A 15 -4.22 43.45 10.64
N SER A 16 -3.79 44.65 11.00
CA SER A 16 -3.39 45.16 12.29
C SER A 16 -4.49 45.15 13.36
N PHE A 17 -4.21 44.59 14.55
CA PHE A 17 -4.83 45.04 15.81
C PHE A 17 -3.84 44.89 16.96
N VAL A 18 -3.49 46.02 17.57
CA VAL A 18 -2.71 46.15 18.80
C VAL A 18 -3.58 45.71 19.97
N ILE A 19 -3.27 44.60 20.66
CA ILE A 19 -3.57 44.41 22.10
C ILE A 19 -2.45 43.60 22.77
N LEU A 20 -1.90 44.23 23.82
CA LEU A 20 -0.97 43.77 24.83
C LEU A 20 -1.50 42.52 25.58
N GLY A 21 -0.80 41.39 25.54
CA GLY A 21 -1.16 40.21 26.36
C GLY A 21 -0.37 38.95 26.00
N ILE A 22 0.59 38.59 26.84
CA ILE A 22 1.40 37.37 26.76
C ILE A 22 0.50 36.15 26.98
N LEU A 23 0.35 35.29 25.98
CA LEU A 23 0.14 33.86 26.20
C LEU A 23 0.93 33.10 25.13
N ALA A 24 2.09 32.58 25.55
CA ALA A 24 2.87 31.66 24.74
C ALA A 24 2.04 30.40 24.50
N VAL A 25 1.38 30.31 23.35
CA VAL A 25 0.80 29.05 22.88
C VAL A 25 1.97 28.17 22.52
N ALA A 26 2.38 27.32 23.46
CA ALA A 26 3.25 26.20 23.17
C ALA A 26 2.51 25.32 22.13
N PHE A 27 2.84 25.51 20.86
CA PHE A 27 2.48 24.57 19.81
C PHE A 27 3.11 23.24 20.19
N SER A 28 2.29 22.37 20.78
CA SER A 28 2.65 20.99 21.06
C SER A 28 3.00 20.35 19.71
N CYS A 29 4.28 20.05 19.51
CA CYS A 29 4.69 19.15 18.45
C CYS A 29 4.09 17.79 18.80
N SER A 30 2.92 17.48 18.23
CA SER A 30 2.41 16.11 18.18
C SER A 30 3.47 15.27 17.49
N GLY A 31 4.09 14.33 18.22
CA GLY A 31 4.99 13.36 17.64
C GLY A 31 4.24 12.54 16.60
N GLU A 32 4.49 12.81 15.31
CA GLU A 32 4.05 11.94 14.23
C GLU A 32 4.90 10.69 14.23
N SER A 33 4.36 9.59 14.75
CA SER A 33 4.94 8.26 14.56
C SER A 33 5.17 8.00 13.07
N GLN A 34 6.41 7.73 12.68
CA GLN A 34 6.78 7.47 11.29
C GLN A 34 6.54 5.98 11.00
N ILE A 35 5.65 5.66 10.06
CA ILE A 35 5.40 4.29 9.60
C ILE A 35 6.10 4.09 8.25
N GLU A 36 7.09 3.22 8.23
CA GLU A 36 7.73 2.74 7.01
C GLU A 36 6.93 1.57 6.45
N GLN A 37 6.57 1.64 5.17
CA GLN A 37 5.76 0.62 4.50
C GLN A 37 6.59 -0.63 4.18
N PRO A 38 5.96 -1.81 4.12
CA PRO A 38 6.68 -3.01 3.75
C PRO A 38 6.99 -3.00 2.25
N THR A 39 8.19 -3.42 1.88
CA THR A 39 8.64 -3.47 0.48
C THR A 39 8.76 -4.93 0.06
N PRO A 40 8.18 -5.36 -1.08
CA PRO A 40 8.32 -6.73 -1.54
C PRO A 40 9.79 -7.07 -1.77
N LEU A 41 10.20 -8.27 -1.36
CA LEU A 41 11.48 -8.81 -1.74
C LEU A 41 11.31 -9.43 -3.12
N PHE A 42 11.92 -8.81 -4.13
CA PHE A 42 11.99 -9.31 -5.50
C PHE A 42 12.90 -10.55 -5.57
N GLY A 43 12.55 -11.61 -4.84
CA GLY A 43 13.05 -12.97 -5.03
C GLY A 43 12.16 -13.70 -6.05
N GLU A 44 12.04 -15.03 -5.91
CA GLU A 44 11.18 -15.90 -6.73
C GLU A 44 9.68 -15.58 -6.56
N MET A 45 9.24 -14.38 -6.97
CA MET A 45 7.83 -14.04 -7.13
C MET A 45 7.29 -14.82 -8.32
N THR A 46 6.92 -16.08 -8.07
CA THR A 46 6.36 -16.98 -9.08
C THR A 46 4.84 -16.93 -8.99
N ILE A 47 4.26 -15.91 -9.62
CA ILE A 47 2.82 -15.90 -9.90
C ILE A 47 2.63 -16.49 -11.29
N ASP A 48 2.06 -17.69 -11.36
CA ASP A 48 1.86 -18.38 -12.63
C ASP A 48 0.72 -17.77 -13.44
N TYR A 49 0.97 -17.56 -14.73
CA TYR A 49 -0.07 -17.14 -15.67
C TYR A 49 -0.92 -18.36 -16.07
N PRO A 50 -2.25 -18.37 -15.85
CA PRO A 50 -3.10 -19.48 -16.26
C PRO A 50 -3.04 -19.72 -17.78
N LEU A 51 -2.60 -20.92 -18.19
CA LEU A 51 -2.39 -21.26 -19.61
C LEU A 51 -3.65 -21.07 -20.47
N ASN A 52 -4.83 -21.39 -19.94
CA ASN A 52 -6.08 -21.22 -20.65
C ASN A 52 -6.38 -19.76 -21.00
N LEU A 53 -5.97 -18.80 -20.17
CA LEU A 53 -6.13 -17.36 -20.43
C LEU A 53 -4.98 -16.84 -21.29
N TRP A 54 -3.78 -17.40 -21.11
CA TRP A 54 -2.64 -17.12 -21.97
C TRP A 54 -2.96 -17.46 -23.43
N ASP A 55 -3.44 -18.67 -23.72
CA ASP A 55 -3.75 -19.10 -25.09
C ASP A 55 -4.86 -18.28 -25.75
N GLN A 56 -5.67 -17.56 -24.97
CA GLN A 56 -6.76 -16.71 -25.43
C GLN A 56 -6.39 -15.21 -25.48
N ASP A 57 -5.13 -14.85 -25.21
CA ASP A 57 -4.68 -13.46 -25.14
C ASP A 57 -5.48 -12.58 -24.15
N ILE A 58 -6.04 -13.20 -23.09
CA ILE A 58 -6.84 -12.49 -22.09
C ILE A 58 -5.91 -11.96 -21.02
N GLU A 59 -5.88 -10.64 -20.80
CA GLU A 59 -5.13 -9.98 -19.71
C GLU A 59 -6.07 -9.54 -18.58
N GLY A 60 -5.51 -9.23 -17.42
CA GLY A 60 -6.32 -8.77 -16.28
C GLY A 60 -5.50 -8.36 -15.06
N GLU A 61 -6.20 -7.81 -14.08
CA GLU A 61 -5.62 -7.39 -12.80
C GLU A 61 -6.46 -7.98 -11.65
N THR A 62 -5.81 -8.57 -10.65
CA THR A 62 -6.44 -8.92 -9.38
C THR A 62 -5.87 -8.05 -8.28
N LEU A 63 -6.73 -7.39 -7.51
CA LEU A 63 -6.30 -6.61 -6.35
C LEU A 63 -6.37 -7.48 -5.11
N LEU A 64 -5.23 -7.72 -4.48
CA LEU A 64 -5.14 -8.47 -3.24
C LEU A 64 -4.93 -7.52 -2.06
N ARG A 65 -5.38 -7.96 -0.90
CA ARG A 65 -5.00 -7.40 0.39
C ARG A 65 -4.25 -8.49 1.15
N VAL A 66 -2.98 -8.25 1.42
CA VAL A 66 -2.10 -9.22 2.09
C VAL A 66 -1.69 -8.69 3.45
N ARG A 67 -1.65 -9.57 4.45
CA ARG A 67 -1.13 -9.25 5.78
C ARG A 67 0.33 -9.64 5.85
N VAL A 68 1.20 -8.64 5.92
CA VAL A 68 2.63 -8.81 6.12
C VAL A 68 2.89 -8.80 7.62
N THR A 69 3.57 -9.83 8.11
CA THR A 69 3.93 -9.99 9.52
C THR A 69 5.19 -9.20 9.88
N GLU A 70 5.51 -9.13 11.17
CA GLU A 70 6.75 -8.50 11.68
C GLU A 70 8.04 -9.19 11.17
N THR A 71 7.93 -10.42 10.68
CA THR A 71 9.05 -11.17 10.09
C THR A 71 9.18 -10.92 8.58
N GLY A 72 8.17 -10.29 7.96
CA GLY A 72 8.12 -10.08 6.52
C GLY A 72 7.36 -11.16 5.74
N ALA A 73 6.90 -12.23 6.39
CA ALA A 73 6.09 -13.26 5.75
C ALA A 73 4.62 -12.84 5.59
N VAL A 74 3.95 -13.33 4.56
CA VAL A 74 2.49 -13.22 4.39
C VAL A 74 1.79 -14.33 5.15
N ASP A 75 0.81 -13.99 6.00
CA ASP A 75 0.04 -14.99 6.75
C ASP A 75 -1.47 -14.96 6.46
N SER A 76 -1.96 -13.93 5.78
CA SER A 76 -3.34 -13.79 5.34
C SER A 76 -3.40 -13.13 3.96
N VAL A 77 -4.27 -13.64 3.09
CA VAL A 77 -4.53 -13.07 1.76
C VAL A 77 -6.03 -12.97 1.56
N GLU A 78 -6.50 -11.79 1.15
CA GLU A 78 -7.89 -11.51 0.81
C GLU A 78 -7.94 -10.92 -0.60
N ILE A 79 -8.99 -11.24 -1.36
CA ILE A 79 -9.25 -10.56 -2.63
C ILE A 79 -9.99 -9.26 -2.32
N PHE A 80 -9.37 -8.14 -2.67
CA PHE A 80 -9.96 -6.80 -2.57
C PHE A 80 -10.72 -6.41 -3.85
N GLY A 81 -10.24 -6.87 -5.01
CA GLY A 81 -10.87 -6.64 -6.31
C GLY A 81 -10.63 -7.81 -7.25
N PHE A 82 -11.71 -8.32 -7.83
CA PHE A 82 -11.69 -9.44 -8.77
C PHE A 82 -11.33 -8.98 -10.18
N SER A 83 -10.57 -9.80 -10.91
CA SER A 83 -10.22 -9.58 -12.31
C SER A 83 -11.36 -9.82 -13.31
N GLY A 84 -12.44 -10.45 -12.85
CA GLY A 84 -13.51 -10.99 -13.71
C GLY A 84 -13.23 -12.42 -14.19
N TYR A 85 -12.04 -12.98 -13.92
CA TYR A 85 -11.66 -14.35 -14.25
C TYR A 85 -11.18 -15.11 -13.03
N ARG A 86 -11.94 -16.12 -12.60
CA ARG A 86 -11.58 -16.95 -11.43
C ARG A 86 -10.18 -17.55 -11.50
N ALA A 87 -9.68 -17.84 -12.70
CA ALA A 87 -8.33 -18.39 -12.89
C ALA A 87 -7.24 -17.38 -12.49
N PHE A 88 -7.39 -16.11 -12.85
CA PHE A 88 -6.48 -15.05 -12.39
C PHE A 88 -6.60 -14.82 -10.89
N ASP A 89 -7.82 -14.74 -10.38
CA ASP A 89 -8.03 -14.49 -8.95
C ASP A 89 -7.38 -15.60 -8.09
N SER A 90 -7.52 -16.86 -8.53
CA SER A 90 -6.93 -18.02 -7.85
C SER A 90 -5.41 -18.05 -7.97
N ALA A 91 -4.86 -17.77 -9.15
CA ALA A 91 -3.42 -17.72 -9.38
C ALA A 91 -2.76 -16.59 -8.56
N ALA A 92 -3.41 -15.43 -8.48
CA ALA A 92 -2.95 -14.30 -7.68
C ALA A 92 -2.86 -14.67 -6.19
N VAL A 93 -3.90 -15.30 -5.63
CA VAL A 93 -3.91 -15.74 -4.22
C VAL A 93 -2.83 -16.80 -3.96
N ALA A 94 -2.70 -17.79 -4.85
CA ALA A 94 -1.70 -18.84 -4.72
C ALA A 94 -0.28 -18.28 -4.71
N GLY A 95 0.05 -17.41 -5.67
CA GLY A 95 1.37 -16.79 -5.75
C GLY A 95 1.65 -15.82 -4.60
N ALA A 96 0.64 -15.07 -4.13
CA ALA A 96 0.79 -14.12 -3.03
C ALA A 96 1.12 -14.77 -1.68
N THR A 97 0.69 -16.02 -1.47
CA THR A 97 0.87 -16.75 -0.21
C THR A 97 2.36 -17.03 0.09
N GLY A 98 3.19 -17.18 -0.95
CA GLY A 98 4.63 -17.46 -0.81
C GLY A 98 5.52 -16.21 -0.74
N LEU A 99 4.95 -15.01 -0.82
CA LEU A 99 5.73 -13.79 -0.92
C LEU A 99 6.40 -13.41 0.40
N LEU A 100 7.59 -12.83 0.26
CA LEU A 100 8.35 -12.25 1.35
C LEU A 100 8.50 -10.75 1.14
N PHE A 101 8.47 -10.01 2.23
CA PHE A 101 8.57 -8.56 2.28
C PHE A 101 9.64 -8.15 3.30
N ASN A 102 10.24 -6.99 3.09
CA ASN A 102 10.78 -6.24 4.21
C ASN A 102 9.60 -5.79 5.08
N PRO A 103 9.57 -6.14 6.38
CA PRO A 103 8.44 -5.82 7.23
C PRO A 103 8.30 -4.31 7.41
N ALA A 104 7.07 -3.85 7.63
CA ALA A 104 6.82 -2.47 7.99
C ALA A 104 7.45 -2.16 9.35
N THR A 105 7.89 -0.92 9.53
CA THR A 105 8.37 -0.44 10.83
C THR A 105 7.55 0.75 11.30
N ARG A 106 7.35 0.85 12.60
CA ARG A 106 6.80 2.04 13.27
C ARG A 106 7.76 2.44 14.35
N ASP A 107 8.31 3.64 14.25
CA ASP A 107 9.28 4.17 15.22
C ASP A 107 10.46 3.19 15.45
N GLY A 108 10.94 2.57 14.36
CA GLY A 108 12.03 1.58 14.37
C GLY A 108 11.65 0.16 14.82
N LYS A 109 10.41 -0.05 15.27
CA LYS A 109 9.91 -1.38 15.65
C LYS A 109 9.17 -2.03 14.49
N ARG A 110 9.52 -3.28 14.15
CA ARG A 110 8.79 -4.07 13.14
C ARG A 110 7.36 -4.32 13.59
N ILE A 111 6.40 -4.14 12.68
CA ILE A 111 4.97 -4.31 12.93
C ILE A 111 4.30 -5.12 11.80
N GLY A 112 3.26 -5.88 12.16
CA GLY A 112 2.39 -6.50 11.18
C GLY A 112 1.40 -5.50 10.58
N VAL A 113 1.26 -5.48 9.25
CA VAL A 113 0.40 -4.53 8.54
C VAL A 113 -0.33 -5.18 7.37
N TRP A 114 -1.49 -4.63 7.03
CA TRP A 114 -2.18 -4.97 5.80
C TRP A 114 -1.73 -4.05 4.68
N VAL A 115 -1.43 -4.61 3.51
CA VAL A 115 -1.11 -3.86 2.29
C VAL A 115 -1.93 -4.34 1.12
N THR A 116 -2.18 -3.43 0.17
CA THR A 116 -2.84 -3.75 -1.09
C THR A 116 -1.79 -4.04 -2.15
N LEU A 117 -1.89 -5.21 -2.78
CA LEU A 117 -0.96 -5.68 -3.81
C LEU A 117 -1.72 -5.87 -5.13
N PRO A 118 -1.46 -5.04 -6.16
CA PRO A 118 -1.98 -5.28 -7.49
C PRO A 118 -1.19 -6.42 -8.17
N VAL A 119 -1.90 -7.46 -8.61
CA VAL A 119 -1.33 -8.55 -9.41
C VAL A 119 -1.78 -8.37 -10.85
N GLN A 120 -0.86 -7.90 -11.68
CA GLN A 120 -1.09 -7.68 -13.11
C GLN A 120 -0.71 -8.93 -13.92
N PHE A 121 -1.66 -9.47 -14.65
CA PHE A 121 -1.45 -10.49 -15.67
C PHE A 121 -1.37 -9.80 -17.04
N SER A 122 -0.16 -9.70 -17.58
CA SER A 122 0.14 -9.04 -18.85
C SER A 122 1.10 -9.91 -19.65
N LYS A 123 0.90 -9.95 -20.97
CA LYS A 123 1.84 -10.59 -21.90
C LYS A 123 3.00 -9.68 -22.26
N ARG A 124 2.88 -8.38 -22.00
CA ARG A 124 3.97 -7.44 -22.20
C ARG A 124 5.10 -7.73 -21.20
N PRO A 125 6.35 -7.84 -21.67
CA PRO A 125 7.50 -7.83 -20.78
C PRO A 125 7.41 -6.62 -19.85
N LEU A 126 7.73 -6.80 -18.57
CA LEU A 126 7.92 -5.65 -17.70
C LEU A 126 8.98 -4.75 -18.36
N PRO A 127 8.72 -3.44 -18.53
CA PRO A 127 9.76 -2.54 -18.97
C PRO A 127 10.93 -2.66 -17.98
N ASP A 128 12.11 -2.85 -18.52
CA ASP A 128 13.37 -2.72 -17.81
C ASP A 128 13.34 -1.38 -17.08
N THR A 129 13.15 -1.42 -15.76
CA THR A 129 13.34 -0.22 -14.94
C THR A 129 14.84 -0.06 -14.77
N GLU A 130 15.51 0.30 -15.85
CA GLU A 130 16.89 0.76 -15.87
C GLU A 130 16.85 2.30 -15.96
N ASN A 131 16.90 2.95 -14.79
CA ASN A 131 17.58 4.22 -14.46
C ASN A 131 17.01 4.86 -13.18
#